data_AF-A0AA39N7I3-F1
#
_entry.id   AF-A0AA39N7I3-F1
#
_cell.length_a   1.000
_cell.length_b   1.000
_cell.length_c   1.000
_cell.angle_alpha   90.00
_cell.angle_beta   90.00
_cell.angle_gamma   90.00
#
_symmetry.space_group_name_H-M   'P 1'
#
loop_
_entity.id
_entity.type
_entity.pdbx_description
1 polymer ?
#
loop_
_entity_poly.entity_id
_entity_poly.type
_entity_poly.pdbx_seq_one_letter_code
_entity_poly.pdbx_strand_id
1 'polypeptide(L)'
;MFYSRGSSQDYDRYAQISGDPGWGWEALQPYIRKNERFVPPSDHHNTTGQFNPAVHGFDGINLVSLPGVPRATDSRVIQTTSELLDDYPFNLDYNSGYQLGIGWIQYTIGNGTRSSSQTSYLGPMYIGRPNLHILTNAYVTRILQSNTQNTKGEPTFDAVEFTQDTGATIHTLAPAGLKELILSAGSMGTPRILLHSGIGDKTELKAIGITPALHLPDVGKNLTDHTLWTISFFVGFLRVPEDAGILDGDPCAGNETAHYELIFVNGILLDPPPTGNFFSITIMDICPLSRGNIIVNSTNPMDPPLINPNYFSHAQDLAIMQFAAESAKKFVTAVVWNNYILSVTANTTEDDIRNGASSAFHPVGTASMSPADANWGVVNPDLKLKGVKGVRIVDASILPFVPAAHTQVPVYLIAERAADLIKADI
;
A
#
# COMPACT_ATOMS: atom_id res chain seq x y z
N MET A 1 -5.62 -2.29 9.14
CA MET A 1 -6.56 -3.42 8.93
C MET A 1 -7.73 -3.02 8.03
N PHE A 2 -7.77 -1.78 7.51
CA PHE A 2 -8.86 -1.33 6.65
C PHE A 2 -8.78 -2.10 5.32
N TYR A 3 -9.87 -2.76 4.94
CA TYR A 3 -9.94 -3.53 3.71
C TYR A 3 -10.45 -2.60 2.60
N SER A 4 -9.53 -2.15 1.77
CA SER A 4 -9.80 -1.37 0.56
C SER A 4 -8.98 -1.87 -0.62
N ARG A 5 -9.61 -1.97 -1.79
CA ARG A 5 -9.03 -2.53 -3.02
C ARG A 5 -8.40 -1.48 -3.93
N GLY A 6 -8.95 -0.27 -3.95
CA GLY A 6 -8.63 0.76 -4.96
C GLY A 6 -9.67 0.81 -6.07
N SER A 7 -9.55 1.80 -6.94
CA SER A 7 -10.44 1.96 -8.10
C SER A 7 -10.17 0.90 -9.17
N SER A 8 -11.13 0.63 -10.05
CA SER A 8 -10.90 -0.14 -11.28
C SER A 8 -9.78 0.49 -12.14
N GLN A 9 -9.82 1.83 -12.23
CA GLN A 9 -8.91 2.66 -12.99
C GLN A 9 -7.44 2.49 -12.54
N ASP A 10 -7.15 2.27 -11.25
CA ASP A 10 -5.79 2.00 -10.76
C ASP A 10 -5.17 0.76 -11.40
N TYR A 11 -5.94 -0.32 -11.49
CA TYR A 11 -5.50 -1.60 -12.02
C TYR A 11 -5.40 -1.57 -13.55
N ASP A 12 -6.35 -0.91 -14.22
CA ASP A 12 -6.28 -0.70 -15.65
C ASP A 12 -5.12 0.26 -16.04
N ARG A 13 -4.79 1.23 -15.17
CA ARG A 13 -3.56 2.04 -15.25
C ARG A 13 -2.31 1.17 -15.10
N TYR A 14 -2.26 0.22 -14.17
CA TYR A 14 -1.13 -0.73 -14.08
C TYR A 14 -1.01 -1.62 -15.32
N ALA A 15 -2.13 -2.09 -15.88
CA ALA A 15 -2.14 -2.87 -17.11
C ALA A 15 -1.64 -2.07 -18.31
N GLN A 16 -2.13 -0.83 -18.48
CA GLN A 16 -1.69 0.08 -19.53
C GLN A 16 -0.20 0.40 -19.43
N ILE A 17 0.29 0.69 -18.23
CA ILE A 17 1.68 1.13 -17.99
C ILE A 17 2.66 -0.03 -18.10
N SER A 18 2.28 -1.25 -17.72
CA SER A 18 3.12 -2.45 -17.86
C SER A 18 3.05 -3.12 -19.24
N GLY A 19 1.99 -2.85 -20.01
CA GLY A 19 1.68 -3.55 -21.26
C GLY A 19 1.09 -4.95 -21.07
N ASP A 20 0.75 -5.35 -19.83
CA ASP A 20 0.19 -6.65 -19.48
C ASP A 20 -1.27 -6.53 -19.00
N PRO A 21 -2.26 -6.97 -19.81
CA PRO A 21 -3.68 -6.87 -19.45
C PRO A 21 -4.07 -7.73 -18.23
N GLY A 22 -3.21 -8.67 -17.80
CA GLY A 22 -3.43 -9.45 -16.60
C GLY A 22 -3.34 -8.66 -15.28
N TRP A 23 -2.90 -7.39 -15.32
CA TRP A 23 -2.98 -6.47 -14.19
C TRP A 23 -4.29 -5.68 -14.12
N GLY A 24 -5.17 -5.77 -15.13
CA GLY A 24 -6.41 -4.99 -15.20
C GLY A 24 -7.48 -5.46 -14.20
N TRP A 25 -8.45 -4.59 -13.90
CA TRP A 25 -9.45 -4.80 -12.85
C TRP A 25 -10.21 -6.12 -12.99
N GLU A 26 -10.69 -6.43 -14.21
CA GLU A 26 -11.42 -7.66 -14.52
C GLU A 26 -10.52 -8.91 -14.42
N ALA A 27 -9.26 -8.80 -14.85
CA ALA A 27 -8.30 -9.90 -14.77
C ALA A 27 -7.91 -10.25 -13.32
N LEU A 28 -8.08 -9.31 -12.38
CA LEU A 28 -7.78 -9.51 -10.97
C LEU A 28 -8.98 -9.96 -10.11
N GLN A 29 -10.22 -9.93 -10.64
CA GLN A 29 -11.40 -10.44 -9.92
C GLN A 29 -11.27 -11.88 -9.39
N PRO A 30 -10.65 -12.84 -10.11
CA PRO A 30 -10.41 -14.18 -9.58
C PRO A 30 -9.51 -14.17 -8.33
N TYR A 31 -8.49 -13.30 -8.30
CA TYR A 31 -7.57 -13.18 -7.17
C TYR A 31 -8.22 -12.48 -5.97
N ILE A 32 -9.09 -11.50 -6.21
CA ILE A 32 -9.93 -10.89 -5.16
C ILE A 32 -10.78 -11.97 -4.48
N ARG A 33 -11.51 -12.78 -5.24
CA ARG A 33 -12.40 -13.84 -4.71
C ARG A 33 -11.64 -15.02 -4.08
N LYS A 34 -10.40 -15.29 -4.53
CA LYS A 34 -9.46 -16.27 -3.94
C LYS A 34 -8.90 -15.77 -2.60
N ASN A 35 -8.60 -14.48 -2.49
CA ASN A 35 -8.12 -13.88 -1.26
C ASN A 35 -9.22 -13.72 -0.20
N GLU A 36 -10.42 -13.31 -0.60
CA GLU A 36 -11.45 -12.83 0.33
C GLU A 36 -12.49 -13.87 0.75
N ARG A 37 -12.78 -13.90 2.06
CA ARG A 37 -13.98 -14.48 2.66
C ARG A 37 -14.67 -13.45 3.54
N PHE A 38 -15.74 -12.85 3.03
CA PHE A 38 -16.60 -11.98 3.81
C PHE A 38 -17.37 -12.78 4.86
N VAL A 39 -17.37 -12.32 6.11
CA VAL A 39 -18.00 -12.96 7.28
C VAL A 39 -18.81 -11.95 8.10
N PRO A 40 -19.76 -12.41 8.95
CA PRO A 40 -20.48 -11.52 9.85
C PRO A 40 -19.56 -10.71 10.78
N PRO A 41 -19.93 -9.45 11.11
CA PRO A 41 -19.25 -8.67 12.13
C PRO A 41 -19.39 -9.32 13.52
N SER A 42 -18.48 -9.01 14.45
CA SER A 42 -18.39 -9.70 15.75
C SER A 42 -19.52 -9.42 16.75
N ASP A 43 -20.32 -8.38 16.50
CA ASP A 43 -21.57 -8.08 17.23
C ASP A 43 -22.81 -8.71 16.56
N HIS A 44 -22.63 -9.33 15.39
CA HIS A 44 -23.68 -9.95 14.58
C HIS A 44 -24.88 -9.02 14.24
N HIS A 45 -24.64 -7.72 14.12
CA HIS A 45 -25.68 -6.76 13.75
C HIS A 45 -26.16 -6.94 12.29
N ASN A 46 -27.31 -6.33 11.95
CA ASN A 46 -27.86 -6.39 10.59
C ASN A 46 -27.08 -5.50 9.62
N THR A 47 -26.30 -6.11 8.72
CA THR A 47 -25.44 -5.44 7.73
C THR A 47 -26.16 -5.02 6.43
N THR A 48 -27.50 -5.15 6.37
CA THR A 48 -28.30 -4.78 5.19
C THR A 48 -28.09 -3.30 4.83
N GLY A 49 -27.63 -3.03 3.60
CA GLY A 49 -27.40 -1.66 3.12
C GLY A 49 -26.06 -1.04 3.54
N GLN A 50 -25.15 -1.82 4.14
CA GLN A 50 -23.79 -1.36 4.50
C GLN A 50 -22.70 -1.78 3.50
N PHE A 51 -22.96 -2.78 2.67
CA PHE A 51 -22.03 -3.33 1.68
C PHE A 51 -22.79 -3.97 0.52
N ASN A 52 -22.11 -4.26 -0.59
CA ASN A 52 -22.70 -4.91 -1.76
C ASN A 52 -22.20 -6.37 -1.90
N PRO A 53 -22.95 -7.39 -1.46
CA PRO A 53 -22.49 -8.78 -1.47
C PRO A 53 -22.14 -9.33 -2.87
N ALA A 54 -22.58 -8.71 -3.97
CA ALA A 54 -22.22 -9.16 -5.32
C ALA A 54 -20.72 -8.96 -5.65
N VAL A 55 -20.07 -7.94 -5.07
CA VAL A 55 -18.65 -7.63 -5.30
C VAL A 55 -17.71 -8.35 -4.33
N HIS A 56 -18.21 -9.28 -3.52
CA HIS A 56 -17.45 -9.99 -2.50
C HIS A 56 -17.30 -11.50 -2.76
N GLY A 57 -16.21 -12.07 -2.25
CA GLY A 57 -15.96 -13.50 -2.12
C GLY A 57 -16.34 -14.01 -0.73
N PHE A 58 -16.89 -15.23 -0.67
CA PHE A 58 -17.34 -15.87 0.58
C PHE A 58 -16.58 -17.18 0.88
N ASP A 59 -15.59 -17.52 0.07
CA ASP A 59 -14.90 -18.82 0.10
C ASP A 59 -13.37 -18.70 0.26
N GLY A 60 -12.80 -17.50 0.06
CA GLY A 60 -11.36 -17.23 0.12
C GLY A 60 -10.71 -17.39 1.50
N ILE A 61 -9.49 -16.89 1.66
CA ILE A 61 -8.61 -17.27 2.77
C ILE A 61 -8.49 -16.22 3.90
N ASN A 62 -8.59 -14.92 3.58
CA ASN A 62 -8.66 -13.84 4.56
C ASN A 62 -10.11 -13.60 4.99
N LEU A 63 -10.34 -13.55 6.31
CA LEU A 63 -11.62 -13.14 6.86
C LEU A 63 -11.76 -11.61 6.79
N VAL A 64 -12.85 -11.15 6.17
CA VAL A 64 -13.20 -9.73 6.01
C VAL A 64 -14.58 -9.49 6.62
N SER A 65 -14.76 -8.40 7.36
CA SER A 65 -16.06 -8.04 7.97
C SER A 65 -16.27 -6.53 8.10
N LEU A 66 -17.53 -6.14 8.29
CA LEU A 66 -17.95 -4.79 8.67
C LEU A 66 -17.59 -4.48 10.14
N PRO A 67 -17.75 -3.23 10.63
CA PRO A 67 -17.34 -2.85 11.98
C PRO A 67 -18.12 -3.65 13.04
N GLY A 68 -17.40 -4.42 13.86
CA GLY A 68 -18.01 -5.28 14.89
C GLY A 68 -18.29 -4.61 16.23
N VAL A 69 -18.30 -3.27 16.29
CA VAL A 69 -18.67 -2.43 17.44
C VAL A 69 -19.19 -1.08 16.90
N PRO A 70 -20.44 -0.66 17.20
CA PRO A 70 -20.95 0.65 16.81
C PRO A 70 -20.41 1.77 17.71
N ARG A 71 -20.30 3.01 17.19
CA ARG A 71 -19.96 4.22 17.95
C ARG A 71 -21.12 5.24 17.91
N ALA A 72 -21.03 6.29 18.73
CA ALA A 72 -22.06 7.36 18.79
C ALA A 72 -22.05 8.31 17.55
N THR A 73 -21.08 8.12 16.66
CA THR A 73 -20.84 8.90 15.44
C THR A 73 -21.56 8.33 14.21
N ASP A 74 -21.95 7.06 14.25
CA ASP A 74 -22.20 6.23 13.06
C ASP A 74 -23.39 6.73 12.25
N SER A 75 -24.52 6.92 12.93
CA SER A 75 -25.72 7.50 12.33
C SER A 75 -25.51 8.94 11.87
N ARG A 76 -24.56 9.69 12.46
CA ARG A 76 -24.27 11.07 12.07
C ARG A 76 -23.52 11.12 10.74
N VAL A 77 -22.46 10.32 10.60
CA VAL A 77 -21.68 10.20 9.35
C VAL A 77 -22.60 9.80 8.19
N ILE A 78 -23.44 8.77 8.39
CA ILE A 78 -24.37 8.33 7.35
C ILE A 78 -25.46 9.39 7.07
N GLN A 79 -26.01 10.06 8.08
CA GLN A 79 -27.01 11.12 7.87
C GLN A 79 -26.42 12.35 7.14
N THR A 80 -25.13 12.68 7.33
CA THR A 80 -24.47 13.75 6.56
C THR A 80 -24.49 13.48 5.05
N THR A 81 -24.41 12.20 4.62
CA THR A 81 -24.52 11.86 3.18
C THR A 81 -25.90 12.13 2.59
N SER A 82 -26.93 12.28 3.43
CA SER A 82 -28.29 12.67 3.03
C SER A 82 -28.54 14.18 3.17
N GLU A 83 -27.87 14.84 4.11
CA GLU A 83 -27.99 16.30 4.32
C GLU A 83 -27.13 17.11 3.35
N LEU A 84 -26.00 16.56 2.88
CA LEU A 84 -25.01 17.19 2.00
C LEU A 84 -24.67 16.25 0.82
N LEU A 85 -25.71 15.71 0.16
CA LEU A 85 -25.60 14.69 -0.88
C LEU A 85 -24.68 15.06 -2.05
N ASP A 86 -24.68 16.32 -2.47
CA ASP A 86 -23.90 16.81 -3.63
C ASP A 86 -22.38 16.84 -3.34
N ASP A 87 -21.99 16.94 -2.06
CA ASP A 87 -20.58 16.97 -1.61
C ASP A 87 -20.10 15.59 -1.12
N TYR A 88 -20.98 14.86 -0.43
CA TYR A 88 -20.63 13.68 0.36
C TYR A 88 -21.56 12.49 0.08
N PRO A 89 -21.72 12.06 -1.19
CA PRO A 89 -22.69 11.03 -1.55
C PRO A 89 -22.42 9.71 -0.84
N PHE A 90 -23.47 8.97 -0.51
CA PHE A 90 -23.34 7.62 0.07
C PHE A 90 -22.82 6.63 -0.98
N ASN A 91 -21.73 5.94 -0.67
CA ASN A 91 -21.27 4.78 -1.43
C ASN A 91 -21.63 3.50 -0.66
N LEU A 92 -22.46 2.65 -1.27
CA LEU A 92 -22.81 1.35 -0.72
C LEU A 92 -21.59 0.44 -0.59
N ASP A 93 -20.63 0.50 -1.52
CA ASP A 93 -19.42 -0.32 -1.46
C ASP A 93 -18.26 0.25 -2.30
N TYR A 94 -17.30 0.90 -1.64
CA TYR A 94 -16.10 1.44 -2.27
C TYR A 94 -15.15 0.34 -2.80
N ASN A 95 -15.38 -0.95 -2.47
CA ASN A 95 -14.61 -2.08 -3.02
C ASN A 95 -15.21 -2.63 -4.33
N SER A 96 -16.26 -2.00 -4.86
CA SER A 96 -16.89 -2.35 -6.15
C SER A 96 -16.05 -2.03 -7.39
N GLY A 97 -14.98 -1.22 -7.23
CA GLY A 97 -14.20 -0.63 -8.31
C GLY A 97 -14.55 0.84 -8.55
N TYR A 98 -15.77 1.25 -8.20
CA TYR A 98 -16.16 2.67 -8.08
C TYR A 98 -16.02 3.11 -6.63
N GLN A 99 -15.16 4.09 -6.38
CA GLN A 99 -14.69 4.37 -5.02
C GLN A 99 -15.38 5.56 -4.36
N LEU A 100 -15.81 6.57 -5.14
CA LEU A 100 -16.19 7.88 -4.61
C LEU A 100 -17.41 7.83 -3.68
N GLY A 101 -17.41 8.71 -2.67
CA GLY A 101 -18.45 8.82 -1.65
C GLY A 101 -18.03 8.28 -0.29
N ILE A 102 -18.97 8.27 0.66
CA ILE A 102 -18.79 7.82 2.05
C ILE A 102 -19.51 6.49 2.24
N GLY A 103 -18.82 5.48 2.76
CA GLY A 103 -19.34 4.13 2.94
C GLY A 103 -18.97 3.52 4.29
N TRP A 104 -19.46 2.31 4.54
CA TRP A 104 -19.06 1.57 5.73
C TRP A 104 -17.70 0.93 5.52
N ILE A 105 -16.77 1.23 6.43
CA ILE A 105 -15.42 0.68 6.39
C ILE A 105 -15.45 -0.83 6.62
N GLN A 106 -14.69 -1.56 5.80
CA GLN A 106 -14.50 -3.00 5.92
C GLN A 106 -13.13 -3.27 6.56
N TYR A 107 -12.98 -4.41 7.24
CA TYR A 107 -11.77 -4.78 7.99
C TYR A 107 -11.31 -6.20 7.69
N THR A 108 -9.99 -6.43 7.67
CA THR A 108 -9.40 -7.78 7.74
C THR A 108 -9.52 -8.37 9.16
N ILE A 109 -10.76 -8.64 9.56
CA ILE A 109 -11.18 -9.15 10.86
C ILE A 109 -12.18 -10.29 10.64
N GLY A 110 -12.07 -11.35 11.46
CA GLY A 110 -13.07 -12.41 11.58
C GLY A 110 -13.13 -12.93 13.02
N ASN A 111 -14.33 -13.28 13.49
CA ASN A 111 -14.60 -13.72 14.86
C ASN A 111 -14.03 -12.75 15.94
N GLY A 112 -14.05 -11.43 15.67
CA GLY A 112 -13.47 -10.41 16.56
C GLY A 112 -11.94 -10.35 16.59
N THR A 113 -11.24 -11.11 15.73
CA THR A 113 -9.77 -11.20 15.69
C THR A 113 -9.22 -10.80 14.31
N ARG A 114 -7.97 -10.35 14.26
CA ARG A 114 -7.29 -9.95 13.01
C ARG A 114 -7.09 -11.15 12.09
N SER A 115 -7.57 -11.04 10.85
CA SER A 115 -7.07 -11.88 9.74
C SER A 115 -5.79 -11.26 9.19
N SER A 116 -4.71 -12.01 9.18
CA SER A 116 -3.37 -11.60 8.74
C SER A 116 -2.79 -12.59 7.73
N SER A 117 -1.79 -12.18 6.96
CA SER A 117 -1.11 -13.08 6.01
C SER A 117 -0.54 -14.31 6.71
N GLN A 118 0.00 -14.15 7.93
CA GLN A 118 0.47 -15.26 8.75
C GLN A 118 -0.68 -16.19 9.16
N THR A 119 -1.78 -15.68 9.73
CA THR A 119 -2.88 -16.56 10.17
C THR A 119 -3.58 -17.26 9.01
N SER A 120 -3.73 -16.57 7.87
CA SER A 120 -4.44 -17.06 6.69
C SER A 120 -3.59 -18.03 5.85
N TYR A 121 -2.35 -17.66 5.49
CA TYR A 121 -1.48 -18.43 4.58
C TYR A 121 -0.39 -19.25 5.28
N LEU A 122 -0.06 -18.94 6.55
CA LEU A 122 0.95 -19.64 7.36
C LEU A 122 0.36 -20.22 8.66
N GLY A 123 -0.97 -20.41 8.71
CA GLY A 123 -1.66 -21.07 9.80
C GLY A 123 -1.28 -22.56 9.96
N PRO A 124 -1.75 -23.25 11.00
CA PRO A 124 -1.30 -24.62 11.36
C PRO A 124 -1.32 -25.64 10.22
N MET A 125 -2.33 -25.59 9.34
CA MET A 125 -2.46 -26.47 8.16
C MET A 125 -1.46 -26.20 7.02
N TYR A 126 -0.76 -25.06 7.06
CA TYR A 126 0.22 -24.64 6.07
C TYR A 126 1.65 -24.85 6.59
N ILE A 127 1.94 -24.42 7.81
CA ILE A 127 3.26 -24.59 8.44
C ILE A 127 3.61 -26.06 8.72
N GLY A 128 2.61 -26.95 8.87
CA GLY A 128 2.82 -28.39 8.99
C GLY A 128 3.19 -29.12 7.69
N ARG A 129 3.37 -28.41 6.56
CA ARG A 129 3.72 -29.03 5.26
C ARG A 129 5.22 -29.34 5.20
N PRO A 130 5.63 -30.58 4.85
CA PRO A 130 7.04 -30.99 4.89
C PRO A 130 7.94 -30.29 3.85
N ASN A 131 7.34 -29.58 2.89
CA ASN A 131 8.03 -28.80 1.86
C ASN A 131 7.97 -27.27 2.11
N LEU A 132 7.55 -26.83 3.31
CA LEU A 132 7.61 -25.43 3.73
C LEU A 132 8.51 -25.31 4.96
N HIS A 133 9.55 -24.48 4.86
CA HIS A 133 10.44 -24.16 5.97
C HIS A 133 10.34 -22.66 6.27
N ILE A 134 10.18 -22.32 7.55
CA ILE A 134 10.10 -20.93 8.01
C ILE A 134 11.22 -20.72 9.03
N LEU A 135 12.16 -19.84 8.70
CA LEU A 135 13.22 -19.41 9.62
C LEU A 135 12.87 -18.01 10.13
N THR A 136 12.42 -17.92 11.38
CA THR A 136 12.20 -16.63 12.04
C THR A 136 13.54 -16.05 12.52
N ASN A 137 13.55 -14.76 12.88
CA ASN A 137 14.74 -14.10 13.41
C ASN A 137 15.93 -14.20 12.45
N ALA A 138 15.68 -14.11 11.14
CA ALA A 138 16.68 -14.16 10.09
C ALA A 138 16.48 -12.94 9.17
N TYR A 139 17.35 -11.95 9.28
CA TYR A 139 17.32 -10.76 8.46
C TYR A 139 18.20 -10.95 7.22
N VAL A 140 17.58 -11.05 6.04
CA VAL A 140 18.29 -11.15 4.75
C VAL A 140 19.01 -9.83 4.48
N THR A 141 20.33 -9.91 4.32
CA THR A 141 21.21 -8.75 4.10
C THR A 141 21.47 -8.51 2.62
N ARG A 142 21.69 -9.58 1.84
CA ARG A 142 22.04 -9.55 0.41
C ARG A 142 21.51 -10.78 -0.32
N ILE A 143 21.33 -10.64 -1.63
CA ILE A 143 21.32 -11.76 -2.59
C ILE A 143 22.71 -11.86 -3.25
N LEU A 144 23.17 -13.09 -3.51
CA LEU A 144 24.49 -13.34 -4.08
C LEU A 144 24.40 -13.84 -5.52
N GLN A 145 25.32 -13.34 -6.33
CA GLN A 145 25.49 -13.74 -7.73
C GLN A 145 26.17 -15.12 -7.81
N SER A 146 25.68 -15.98 -8.70
CA SER A 146 26.18 -17.33 -8.89
C SER A 146 27.66 -17.38 -9.28
N ASN A 147 28.42 -18.24 -8.61
CA ASN A 147 29.85 -18.43 -8.86
C ASN A 147 30.15 -19.18 -10.18
N THR A 148 29.16 -19.83 -10.80
CA THR A 148 29.33 -20.62 -12.03
C THR A 148 29.05 -19.79 -13.31
N GLN A 149 29.43 -18.51 -13.32
CA GLN A 149 29.08 -17.60 -14.43
C GLN A 149 29.65 -18.05 -15.79
N ASN A 150 28.74 -18.20 -16.76
CA ASN A 150 29.06 -18.13 -18.18
C ASN A 150 29.16 -16.65 -18.58
N THR A 151 30.38 -16.17 -18.88
CA THR A 151 30.76 -14.74 -18.99
C THR A 151 30.18 -13.96 -20.19
N LYS A 152 29.06 -14.43 -20.75
CA LYS A 152 28.34 -13.86 -21.90
C LYS A 152 26.82 -13.77 -21.70
N GLY A 153 26.30 -14.13 -20.52
CA GLY A 153 24.88 -14.06 -20.18
C GLY A 153 24.55 -13.03 -19.12
N GLU A 154 23.25 -12.84 -18.86
CA GLU A 154 22.76 -12.05 -17.72
C GLU A 154 23.21 -12.66 -16.39
N PRO A 155 23.56 -11.85 -15.37
CA PRO A 155 23.93 -12.35 -14.06
C PRO A 155 22.78 -13.14 -13.42
N THR A 156 23.09 -14.35 -12.97
CA THR A 156 22.17 -15.21 -12.21
C THR A 156 22.44 -15.05 -10.72
N PHE A 157 21.41 -14.96 -9.89
CA PHE A 157 21.52 -14.95 -8.43
C PHE A 157 20.85 -16.19 -7.86
N ASP A 158 21.56 -16.94 -7.01
CA ASP A 158 21.17 -18.30 -6.58
C ASP A 158 21.41 -18.58 -5.08
N ALA A 159 21.78 -17.55 -4.31
CA ALA A 159 21.97 -17.65 -2.86
C ALA A 159 21.57 -16.36 -2.14
N VAL A 160 21.30 -16.47 -0.84
CA VAL A 160 21.06 -15.34 0.07
C VAL A 160 22.08 -15.30 1.20
N GLU A 161 22.40 -14.11 1.67
CA GLU A 161 23.01 -13.90 2.99
C GLU A 161 21.96 -13.42 3.98
N PHE A 162 22.07 -13.89 5.23
CA PHE A 162 21.25 -13.41 6.34
C PHE A 162 22.03 -13.41 7.66
N THR A 163 21.53 -12.64 8.62
CA THR A 163 22.00 -12.66 10.02
C THR A 163 20.87 -13.04 10.96
N GLN A 164 21.20 -13.66 12.10
CA GLN A 164 20.27 -13.92 13.21
C GLN A 164 20.62 -13.14 14.49
N ASP A 165 21.61 -12.25 14.41
CA ASP A 165 22.05 -11.36 15.48
C ASP A 165 22.07 -9.90 14.99
N THR A 166 22.97 -9.06 15.53
CA THR A 166 23.13 -7.65 15.12
C THR A 166 23.94 -7.48 13.83
N GLY A 167 24.09 -8.51 13.00
CA GLY A 167 24.98 -8.51 11.81
C GLY A 167 26.42 -8.90 12.11
N ALA A 168 26.71 -9.43 13.30
CA ALA A 168 28.01 -9.97 13.68
C ALA A 168 28.26 -11.35 13.04
N THR A 169 27.21 -12.18 12.94
CA THR A 169 27.25 -13.46 12.22
C THR A 169 26.49 -13.35 10.90
N ILE A 170 27.15 -13.66 9.79
CA ILE A 170 26.53 -13.80 8.46
C ILE A 170 26.50 -15.27 8.08
N HIS A 171 25.32 -15.74 7.67
CA HIS A 171 25.07 -17.07 7.13
C HIS A 171 24.74 -16.97 5.64
N THR A 172 25.20 -17.93 4.83
CA THR A 172 24.85 -18.03 3.41
C THR A 172 23.98 -19.27 3.19
N LEU A 173 22.86 -19.10 2.48
CA LEU A 173 21.98 -20.20 2.06
C LEU A 173 21.96 -20.26 0.53
N ALA A 174 22.51 -21.35 -0.02
CA ALA A 174 22.64 -21.61 -1.46
C ALA A 174 22.10 -23.03 -1.79
N PRO A 175 20.77 -23.21 -1.95
CA PRO A 175 20.19 -24.54 -2.13
C PRO A 175 20.51 -25.12 -3.52
N ALA A 176 21.02 -26.36 -3.55
CA ALA A 176 21.25 -27.06 -4.81
C ALA A 176 19.93 -27.28 -5.56
N GLY A 177 19.85 -26.79 -6.81
CA GLY A 177 18.64 -26.87 -7.62
C GLY A 177 17.58 -25.81 -7.33
N LEU A 178 17.92 -24.74 -6.61
CA LEU A 178 17.08 -23.55 -6.46
C LEU A 178 16.56 -23.07 -7.83
N LYS A 179 15.28 -22.68 -7.87
CA LYS A 179 14.61 -22.18 -9.07
C LYS A 179 14.63 -20.65 -9.16
N GLU A 180 14.29 -19.99 -8.07
CA GLU A 180 14.10 -18.54 -8.00
C GLU A 180 14.23 -18.04 -6.55
N LEU A 181 14.82 -16.86 -6.39
CA LEU A 181 14.79 -16.04 -5.18
C LEU A 181 13.60 -15.08 -5.28
N ILE A 182 12.71 -15.11 -4.29
CA ILE A 182 11.56 -14.20 -4.22
C ILE A 182 11.81 -13.19 -3.12
N LEU A 183 11.93 -11.91 -3.49
CA LEU A 183 12.03 -10.80 -2.54
C LEU A 183 10.61 -10.31 -2.20
N SER A 184 10.26 -10.42 -0.93
CA SER A 184 9.01 -9.91 -0.35
C SER A 184 9.29 -9.11 0.93
N ALA A 185 10.35 -8.30 0.91
CA ALA A 185 10.81 -7.52 2.06
C ALA A 185 10.19 -6.11 2.14
N GLY A 186 9.25 -5.79 1.24
CA GLY A 186 8.48 -4.55 1.21
C GLY A 186 9.26 -3.36 0.66
N SER A 187 8.56 -2.25 0.44
CA SER A 187 9.08 -1.02 -0.17
C SER A 187 10.25 -0.35 0.55
N MET A 188 10.61 -0.80 1.76
CA MET A 188 11.82 -0.35 2.45
C MET A 188 12.91 -1.45 2.51
N GLY A 189 12.53 -2.72 2.68
CA GLY A 189 13.48 -3.84 2.81
C GLY A 189 14.02 -4.34 1.47
N THR A 190 13.16 -4.49 0.46
CA THR A 190 13.51 -4.98 -0.87
C THR A 190 14.56 -4.09 -1.57
N PRO A 191 14.40 -2.75 -1.71
CA PRO A 191 15.43 -1.91 -2.31
C PRO A 191 16.73 -1.91 -1.50
N ARG A 192 16.66 -1.99 -0.16
CA ARG A 192 17.85 -2.10 0.71
C ARG A 192 18.66 -3.38 0.40
N ILE A 193 18.00 -4.53 0.28
CA ILE A 193 18.65 -5.80 -0.10
C ILE A 193 19.29 -5.66 -1.48
N LEU A 194 18.59 -5.12 -2.48
CA LEU A 194 19.13 -4.92 -3.83
C LEU A 194 20.38 -4.02 -3.83
N LEU A 195 20.33 -2.87 -3.16
CA LEU A 195 21.44 -1.92 -3.08
C LEU A 195 22.67 -2.54 -2.40
N HIS A 196 22.52 -3.21 -1.25
CA HIS A 196 23.64 -3.91 -0.60
C HIS A 196 24.16 -5.13 -1.42
N SER A 197 23.35 -5.66 -2.34
CA SER A 197 23.75 -6.70 -3.32
C SER A 197 24.43 -6.11 -4.57
N GLY A 198 24.66 -4.79 -4.62
CA GLY A 198 25.28 -4.12 -5.76
C GLY A 198 24.35 -3.93 -6.96
N ILE A 199 23.03 -3.92 -6.74
CA ILE A 199 22.01 -3.71 -7.78
C ILE A 199 21.39 -2.33 -7.55
N GLY A 200 21.73 -1.37 -8.42
CA GLY A 200 21.32 0.04 -8.27
C GLY A 200 22.01 0.99 -9.25
N ASP A 201 22.10 2.27 -8.90
CA ASP A 201 22.96 3.19 -9.65
C ASP A 201 24.45 2.88 -9.42
N LYS A 202 25.22 2.80 -10.52
CA LYS A 202 26.64 2.39 -10.46
C LYS A 202 27.58 3.49 -9.94
N THR A 203 27.10 4.72 -9.80
CA THR A 203 27.85 5.87 -9.28
C THR A 203 27.57 6.02 -7.80
N GLU A 204 26.29 6.03 -7.39
CA GLU A 204 25.85 6.06 -5.99
C GLU A 204 26.46 4.90 -5.19
N LEU A 205 26.34 3.66 -5.67
CA LEU A 205 26.89 2.48 -5.01
C LEU A 205 28.42 2.56 -4.84
N LYS A 206 29.15 3.04 -5.85
CA LYS A 206 30.61 3.22 -5.76
C LYS A 206 31.02 4.32 -4.81
N ALA A 207 30.25 5.41 -4.70
CA ALA A 207 30.56 6.53 -3.82
C ALA A 207 30.60 6.12 -2.34
N ILE A 208 29.84 5.09 -1.96
CA ILE A 208 29.83 4.50 -0.61
C ILE A 208 30.64 3.18 -0.50
N GLY A 209 31.36 2.78 -1.55
CA GLY A 209 32.24 1.60 -1.53
C GLY A 209 31.56 0.25 -1.80
N ILE A 210 30.30 0.20 -2.25
CA ILE A 210 29.65 -1.03 -2.70
C ILE A 210 30.08 -1.33 -4.14
N THR A 211 30.48 -2.58 -4.40
CA THR A 211 30.83 -3.05 -5.76
C THR A 211 29.56 -3.33 -6.55
N PRO A 212 29.27 -2.63 -7.66
CA PRO A 212 28.03 -2.83 -8.40
C PRO A 212 28.07 -4.07 -9.30
N ALA A 213 27.14 -5.01 -9.07
CA ALA A 213 26.88 -6.15 -9.95
C ALA A 213 26.05 -5.73 -11.18
N LEU A 214 24.95 -5.00 -10.97
CA LEU A 214 24.03 -4.56 -12.02
C LEU A 214 23.86 -3.03 -12.00
N HIS A 215 23.59 -2.44 -13.17
CA HIS A 215 23.11 -1.06 -13.24
C HIS A 215 21.59 -1.09 -13.39
N LEU A 216 20.90 -0.58 -12.37
CA LEU A 216 19.45 -0.48 -12.35
C LEU A 216 19.10 0.75 -11.48
N PRO A 217 19.26 1.98 -12.02
CA PRO A 217 19.29 3.20 -11.22
C PRO A 217 17.98 3.52 -10.48
N ASP A 218 16.87 2.94 -10.94
CA ASP A 218 15.54 3.15 -10.35
C ASP A 218 15.29 2.35 -9.06
N VAL A 219 16.22 1.47 -8.65
CA VAL A 219 16.15 0.80 -7.34
C VAL A 219 16.16 1.84 -6.23
N GLY A 220 15.11 1.83 -5.41
CA GLY A 220 14.89 2.80 -4.34
C GLY A 220 14.35 4.16 -4.78
N LYS A 221 14.13 4.40 -6.07
CA LYS A 221 13.51 5.64 -6.59
C LYS A 221 11.98 5.47 -6.69
N ASN A 222 11.27 6.50 -7.15
CA ASN A 222 9.79 6.50 -7.28
C ASN A 222 9.04 6.12 -5.98
N LEU A 223 9.63 6.36 -4.80
CA LEU A 223 8.96 6.12 -3.52
C LEU A 223 7.71 7.01 -3.45
N THR A 224 6.55 6.37 -3.35
CA THR A 224 5.25 7.03 -3.20
C THR A 224 4.56 6.47 -1.97
N ASP A 225 3.94 7.31 -1.15
CA ASP A 225 3.18 6.95 0.05
C ASP A 225 2.04 7.97 0.20
N HIS A 226 0.91 7.59 0.77
CA HIS A 226 -0.15 8.56 1.07
C HIS A 226 0.30 9.46 2.22
N THR A 227 0.12 10.77 2.06
CA THR A 227 0.44 11.73 3.14
C THR A 227 -0.72 11.75 4.12
N LEU A 228 -0.47 11.48 5.41
CA LEU A 228 -1.48 11.30 6.45
C LEU A 228 -1.49 12.45 7.47
N TRP A 229 -2.67 12.96 7.79
CA TRP A 229 -2.97 13.70 9.02
C TRP A 229 -4.12 12.97 9.74
N THR A 230 -3.92 12.54 10.99
CA THR A 230 -4.51 11.28 11.51
C THR A 230 -5.82 11.49 12.30
N ILE A 231 -6.71 10.47 12.39
CA ILE A 231 -7.24 9.66 13.54
C ILE A 231 -8.45 8.82 12.97
N SER A 232 -8.81 7.54 13.33
CA SER A 232 -10.09 7.00 12.75
C SER A 232 -11.00 5.81 13.16
N PHE A 233 -12.21 5.84 12.55
CA PHE A 233 -13.26 4.81 12.27
C PHE A 233 -13.70 4.72 10.78
N PHE A 234 -14.71 5.50 10.29
CA PHE A 234 -15.38 5.37 8.96
C PHE A 234 -14.56 5.92 7.80
N VAL A 235 -14.77 5.49 6.55
CA VAL A 235 -14.04 6.02 5.38
C VAL A 235 -14.94 6.72 4.34
N GLY A 236 -14.43 7.80 3.76
CA GLY A 236 -14.98 8.50 2.61
C GLY A 236 -13.88 8.85 1.61
N PHE A 237 -14.12 8.58 0.33
CA PHE A 237 -13.18 8.81 -0.75
C PHE A 237 -13.74 9.87 -1.69
N LEU A 238 -13.05 10.99 -1.84
CA LEU A 238 -13.62 12.21 -2.42
C LEU A 238 -12.70 12.83 -3.48
N ARG A 239 -13.27 13.67 -4.35
CA ARG A 239 -12.53 14.42 -5.37
C ARG A 239 -12.64 15.92 -5.12
N VAL A 240 -11.54 16.61 -5.40
CA VAL A 240 -11.55 18.04 -5.73
C VAL A 240 -12.40 18.24 -7.00
N PRO A 241 -13.39 19.15 -7.02
CA PRO A 241 -14.13 19.53 -8.23
C PRO A 241 -13.26 20.23 -9.28
N GLU A 242 -13.60 20.08 -10.57
CA GLU A 242 -12.84 20.70 -11.67
C GLU A 242 -12.85 22.24 -11.61
N ASP A 243 -13.95 22.84 -11.17
CA ASP A 243 -14.13 24.28 -11.03
C ASP A 243 -13.43 24.89 -9.79
N ALA A 244 -12.84 24.06 -8.91
CA ALA A 244 -12.01 24.52 -7.81
C ALA A 244 -10.68 25.16 -8.29
N GLY A 245 -10.24 24.87 -9.52
CA GLY A 245 -9.11 25.55 -10.16
C GLY A 245 -7.71 25.24 -9.59
N ILE A 246 -7.58 24.21 -8.75
CA ILE A 246 -6.31 23.81 -8.11
C ILE A 246 -5.63 22.58 -8.74
N LEU A 247 -6.16 22.09 -9.87
CA LEU A 247 -5.66 20.90 -10.58
C LEU A 247 -5.04 21.29 -11.93
N ASP A 248 -3.75 21.01 -12.11
CA ASP A 248 -3.05 21.08 -13.41
C ASP A 248 -3.11 19.70 -14.08
N GLY A 249 -4.33 19.32 -14.48
CA GLY A 249 -4.68 17.94 -14.85
C GLY A 249 -5.02 17.04 -13.65
N ASP A 250 -5.60 15.86 -13.95
CA ASP A 250 -5.98 14.86 -12.96
C ASP A 250 -4.76 13.99 -12.57
N PRO A 251 -4.33 13.98 -11.29
CA PRO A 251 -3.20 13.16 -10.83
C PRO A 251 -3.58 11.69 -10.55
N CYS A 252 -4.87 11.38 -10.49
CA CYS A 252 -5.36 10.05 -10.17
C CYS A 252 -5.36 9.10 -11.38
N ALA A 253 -5.83 7.87 -11.21
CA ALA A 253 -6.00 6.94 -12.33
C ALA A 253 -7.14 7.33 -13.29
N GLY A 254 -8.06 8.17 -12.82
CA GLY A 254 -9.14 8.77 -13.60
C GLY A 254 -10.23 9.37 -12.71
N ASN A 255 -11.34 9.76 -13.34
CA ASN A 255 -12.45 10.48 -12.74
C ASN A 255 -13.28 9.70 -11.69
N GLU A 256 -13.14 8.36 -11.59
CA GLU A 256 -13.80 7.52 -10.57
C GLU A 256 -12.87 7.22 -9.38
N THR A 257 -11.62 7.69 -9.46
CA THR A 257 -10.58 7.57 -8.45
C THR A 257 -10.56 8.82 -7.57
N ALA A 258 -10.43 8.65 -6.25
CA ALA A 258 -10.48 9.75 -5.30
C ALA A 258 -9.15 10.52 -5.18
N HIS A 259 -9.24 11.85 -5.13
CA HIS A 259 -8.10 12.74 -4.86
C HIS A 259 -7.68 12.67 -3.38
N TYR A 260 -8.64 12.56 -2.46
CA TYR A 260 -8.38 12.51 -1.02
C TYR A 260 -9.31 11.54 -0.28
N GLU A 261 -8.84 11.03 0.86
CA GLU A 261 -9.60 10.19 1.77
C GLU A 261 -9.86 10.96 3.07
N LEU A 262 -11.13 11.02 3.48
CA LEU A 262 -11.55 11.44 4.81
C LEU A 262 -11.88 10.20 5.65
N ILE A 263 -11.35 10.12 6.88
CA ILE A 263 -11.64 9.00 7.76
C ILE A 263 -12.19 9.54 9.11
N PHE A 264 -13.42 9.20 9.51
CA PHE A 264 -14.20 9.85 10.59
C PHE A 264 -14.16 9.11 11.94
N VAL A 265 -14.29 9.83 13.06
CA VAL A 265 -13.51 9.47 14.27
C VAL A 265 -14.22 9.62 15.62
N ASN A 266 -14.08 8.64 16.51
CA ASN A 266 -14.44 8.79 17.93
C ASN A 266 -13.18 8.72 18.83
N GLY A 267 -12.52 9.87 19.06
CA GLY A 267 -11.30 10.03 19.87
C GLY A 267 -10.14 10.75 19.17
N ILE A 268 -8.95 10.74 19.79
CA ILE A 268 -7.64 11.10 19.19
C ILE A 268 -6.66 9.92 19.38
N LEU A 269 -5.91 9.54 18.34
CA LEU A 269 -4.97 8.39 18.30
C LEU A 269 -3.54 8.74 18.73
N LEU A 270 -3.09 9.97 18.46
CA LEU A 270 -1.74 10.45 18.69
C LEU A 270 -1.82 11.63 19.65
N ASP A 271 -1.18 11.49 20.81
CA ASP A 271 -1.09 12.49 21.89
C ASP A 271 -2.41 13.25 22.19
N PRO A 272 -3.50 12.52 22.54
CA PRO A 272 -4.74 13.15 22.97
C PRO A 272 -4.52 14.07 24.18
N PRO A 273 -5.12 15.27 24.21
CA PRO A 273 -5.11 16.12 25.39
C PRO A 273 -5.65 15.38 26.64
N PRO A 274 -5.11 15.64 27.84
CA PRO A 274 -5.45 14.88 29.05
C PRO A 274 -6.90 15.09 29.54
N THR A 275 -7.62 16.04 28.96
CA THR A 275 -9.03 16.32 29.23
C THR A 275 -9.76 16.68 27.93
N GLY A 276 -11.02 16.24 27.81
CA GLY A 276 -11.87 16.48 26.65
C GLY A 276 -12.45 15.20 26.07
N ASN A 277 -13.42 15.34 25.17
CA ASN A 277 -13.91 14.28 24.28
C ASN A 277 -13.78 14.81 22.86
N PHE A 278 -13.28 13.98 21.94
CA PHE A 278 -12.82 14.47 20.64
C PHE A 278 -13.47 13.71 19.48
N PHE A 279 -13.83 14.46 18.45
CA PHE A 279 -14.10 13.98 17.11
C PHE A 279 -13.10 14.67 16.19
N SER A 280 -12.36 13.88 15.42
CA SER A 280 -11.42 14.33 14.39
C SER A 280 -11.95 13.93 13.02
N ILE A 281 -11.20 14.23 11.95
CA ILE A 281 -11.30 13.59 10.64
C ILE A 281 -9.86 13.39 10.16
N THR A 282 -9.43 12.15 9.89
CA THR A 282 -8.21 11.88 9.12
C THR A 282 -8.33 12.52 7.76
N ILE A 283 -7.26 13.10 7.25
CA ILE A 283 -7.13 13.48 5.85
C ILE A 283 -5.93 12.74 5.26
N MET A 284 -6.11 12.15 4.08
CA MET A 284 -5.01 11.61 3.27
C MET A 284 -5.07 12.13 1.83
N ASP A 285 -3.91 12.50 1.28
CA ASP A 285 -3.72 12.63 -0.17
C ASP A 285 -3.55 11.23 -0.77
N ILE A 286 -4.39 10.92 -1.74
CA ILE A 286 -4.56 9.58 -2.36
C ILE A 286 -3.93 9.52 -3.76
N CYS A 287 -3.65 10.68 -4.37
CA CYS A 287 -3.02 10.76 -5.68
C CYS A 287 -1.78 11.69 -5.66
N PRO A 288 -0.85 11.54 -4.69
CA PRO A 288 0.28 12.46 -4.55
C PRO A 288 1.15 12.44 -5.81
N LEU A 289 1.61 13.62 -6.23
CA LEU A 289 2.57 13.80 -7.33
C LEU A 289 4.01 13.92 -6.81
N SER A 290 4.20 14.18 -5.50
CA SER A 290 5.49 14.05 -4.82
C SER A 290 6.08 12.66 -5.03
N ARG A 291 7.39 12.61 -5.29
CA ARG A 291 8.17 11.37 -5.38
C ARG A 291 9.43 11.47 -4.54
N GLY A 292 9.63 10.44 -3.73
CA GLY A 292 10.77 10.28 -2.85
C GLY A 292 11.77 9.25 -3.34
N ASN A 293 12.68 8.90 -2.43
CA ASN A 293 13.57 7.76 -2.57
C ASN A 293 13.94 7.12 -1.22
N ILE A 294 14.46 5.91 -1.29
CA ILE A 294 15.23 5.23 -0.24
C ILE A 294 16.61 4.89 -0.81
N ILE A 295 17.67 5.31 -0.11
CA ILE A 295 19.06 5.00 -0.45
C ILE A 295 19.81 4.47 0.77
N VAL A 296 20.88 3.71 0.52
CA VAL A 296 21.82 3.26 1.55
C VAL A 296 23.02 4.20 1.56
N ASN A 297 23.59 4.45 2.74
CA ASN A 297 24.71 5.39 2.96
C ASN A 297 25.97 4.72 3.54
N SER A 298 25.94 3.40 3.67
CA SER A 298 26.96 2.57 4.32
C SER A 298 27.07 1.23 3.60
N THR A 299 28.22 0.55 3.73
CA THR A 299 28.39 -0.83 3.27
C THR A 299 27.76 -1.85 4.22
N ASN A 300 27.51 -1.49 5.49
CA ASN A 300 26.89 -2.37 6.47
C ASN A 300 25.38 -2.53 6.21
N PRO A 301 24.88 -3.75 5.91
CA PRO A 301 23.46 -3.99 5.65
C PRO A 301 22.56 -3.88 6.90
N MET A 302 23.14 -3.60 8.08
CA MET A 302 22.40 -3.31 9.31
C MET A 302 22.21 -1.81 9.58
N ASP A 303 23.01 -0.91 8.99
CA ASP A 303 22.89 0.53 9.19
C ASP A 303 21.60 1.10 8.57
N PRO A 304 20.87 2.01 9.24
CA PRO A 304 19.57 2.48 8.77
C PRO A 304 19.69 3.22 7.43
N PRO A 305 18.82 2.91 6.44
CA PRO A 305 18.82 3.62 5.16
C PRO A 305 18.32 5.06 5.32
N LEU A 306 18.71 5.92 4.38
CA LEU A 306 18.13 7.26 4.25
C LEU A 306 16.82 7.14 3.47
N ILE A 307 15.70 7.42 4.13
CA ILE A 307 14.36 7.41 3.54
C ILE A 307 13.88 8.86 3.44
N ASN A 308 13.61 9.33 2.23
CA ASN A 308 13.03 10.64 1.98
C ASN A 308 11.79 10.48 1.09
N PRO A 309 10.57 10.44 1.66
CA PRO A 309 9.32 10.42 0.88
C PRO A 309 9.06 11.72 0.10
N ASN A 310 9.74 12.82 0.45
CA ASN A 310 9.70 14.09 -0.27
C ASN A 310 8.28 14.70 -0.37
N TYR A 311 7.48 14.58 0.71
CA TYR A 311 6.10 15.09 0.79
C TYR A 311 6.01 16.58 0.47
N PHE A 312 4.96 16.99 -0.25
CA PHE A 312 4.69 18.39 -0.64
C PHE A 312 5.86 19.06 -1.38
N SER A 313 6.66 18.28 -2.12
CA SER A 313 7.60 18.78 -3.12
C SER A 313 6.88 19.14 -4.43
N HIS A 314 5.70 18.57 -4.66
CA HIS A 314 4.77 19.04 -5.67
C HIS A 314 3.69 19.93 -5.03
N ALA A 315 3.29 20.99 -5.73
CA ALA A 315 2.39 22.02 -5.16
C ALA A 315 0.92 21.56 -5.07
N GLN A 316 0.48 20.71 -6.00
CA GLN A 316 -0.89 20.18 -6.01
C GLN A 316 -1.20 19.35 -4.76
N ASP A 317 -0.28 18.51 -4.30
CA ASP A 317 -0.42 17.66 -3.11
C ASP A 317 -0.80 18.48 -1.86
N LEU A 318 -0.16 19.65 -1.68
CA LEU A 318 -0.51 20.58 -0.60
C LEU A 318 -1.88 21.23 -0.83
N ALA A 319 -2.18 21.64 -2.07
CA ALA A 319 -3.47 22.26 -2.41
C ALA A 319 -4.65 21.27 -2.22
N ILE A 320 -4.45 19.99 -2.54
CA ILE A 320 -5.38 18.89 -2.29
C ILE A 320 -5.60 18.74 -0.78
N MET A 321 -4.53 18.70 0.03
CA MET A 321 -4.65 18.64 1.50
C MET A 321 -5.35 19.87 2.10
N GLN A 322 -5.08 21.07 1.58
CA GLN A 322 -5.78 22.31 2.00
C GLN A 322 -7.28 22.25 1.66
N PHE A 323 -7.63 21.86 0.44
CA PHE A 323 -9.03 21.68 0.02
C PHE A 323 -9.74 20.62 0.85
N ALA A 324 -9.09 19.47 1.06
CA ALA A 324 -9.61 18.37 1.88
C ALA A 324 -9.83 18.79 3.34
N ALA A 325 -9.02 19.70 3.88
CA ALA A 325 -9.19 20.23 5.23
C ALA A 325 -10.40 21.17 5.36
N GLU A 326 -10.64 22.05 4.39
CA GLU A 326 -11.87 22.86 4.37
C GLU A 326 -13.12 22.01 4.06
N SER A 327 -12.99 20.94 3.26
CA SER A 327 -14.03 19.93 3.09
C SER A 327 -14.35 19.20 4.40
N ALA A 328 -13.34 18.72 5.13
CA ALA A 328 -13.53 18.10 6.45
C ALA A 328 -14.24 19.04 7.44
N LYS A 329 -13.94 20.35 7.41
CA LYS A 329 -14.71 21.35 8.17
C LYS A 329 -16.15 21.48 7.69
N LYS A 330 -16.39 21.56 6.38
CA LYS A 330 -17.74 21.63 5.79
C LYS A 330 -18.59 20.41 6.14
N PHE A 331 -17.99 19.22 6.21
CA PHE A 331 -18.70 18.00 6.62
C PHE A 331 -19.32 18.13 8.03
N VAL A 332 -18.57 18.69 8.99
CA VAL A 332 -19.04 18.85 10.38
C VAL A 332 -19.96 20.06 10.61
N THR A 333 -20.33 20.82 9.58
CA THR A 333 -21.39 21.86 9.68
C THR A 333 -22.79 21.35 9.36
N ALA A 334 -22.94 20.09 8.92
CA ALA A 334 -24.24 19.48 8.66
C ALA A 334 -25.12 19.46 9.92
N VAL A 335 -26.44 19.52 9.75
CA VAL A 335 -27.41 19.71 10.84
C VAL A 335 -27.33 18.61 11.89
N VAL A 336 -26.99 17.38 11.48
CA VAL A 336 -26.78 16.24 12.36
C VAL A 336 -25.59 16.38 13.34
N TRP A 337 -24.64 17.28 13.10
CA TRP A 337 -23.50 17.53 14.01
C TRP A 337 -23.80 18.59 15.10
N ASN A 338 -24.94 19.27 15.02
CA ASN A 338 -25.38 20.23 16.04
C ASN A 338 -25.43 19.59 17.44
N ASN A 339 -24.90 20.31 18.43
CA ASN A 339 -24.75 19.87 19.82
C ASN A 339 -23.86 18.62 20.02
N TYR A 340 -23.15 18.15 18.99
CA TYR A 340 -22.10 17.13 19.10
C TYR A 340 -20.71 17.73 18.90
N ILE A 341 -20.53 18.52 17.84
CA ILE A 341 -19.31 19.29 17.60
C ILE A 341 -19.45 20.64 18.30
N LEU A 342 -18.74 20.80 19.42
CA LEU A 342 -18.82 22.01 20.26
C LEU A 342 -17.97 23.16 19.69
N SER A 343 -16.85 22.83 19.06
CA SER A 343 -15.99 23.74 18.29
C SER A 343 -15.11 22.93 17.34
N VAL A 344 -14.66 23.56 16.25
CA VAL A 344 -13.58 23.05 15.42
C VAL A 344 -12.28 23.69 15.88
N THR A 345 -11.29 22.88 16.26
CA THR A 345 -9.99 23.35 16.78
C THR A 345 -8.84 23.16 15.80
N ALA A 346 -9.12 22.65 14.60
CA ALA A 346 -8.12 22.44 13.56
C ALA A 346 -7.78 23.75 12.84
N ASN A 347 -6.52 24.16 12.92
CA ASN A 347 -5.95 25.18 12.06
C ASN A 347 -5.50 24.53 10.73
N THR A 348 -5.57 25.28 9.62
CA THR A 348 -5.40 24.75 8.25
C THR A 348 -4.51 25.61 7.38
N THR A 349 -3.58 26.35 7.99
CA THR A 349 -2.53 27.03 7.23
C THR A 349 -1.57 26.00 6.61
N GLU A 350 -0.80 26.45 5.62
CA GLU A 350 0.29 25.64 5.04
C GLU A 350 1.27 25.13 6.11
N ASP A 351 1.60 25.95 7.11
CA ASP A 351 2.48 25.56 8.20
C ASP A 351 1.87 24.46 9.09
N ASP A 352 0.57 24.51 9.42
CA ASP A 352 -0.06 23.44 10.22
C ASP A 352 -0.06 22.12 9.45
N ILE A 353 -0.38 22.17 8.15
CA ILE A 353 -0.46 20.98 7.28
C ILE A 353 0.94 20.38 7.08
N ARG A 354 1.96 21.21 6.79
CA ARG A 354 3.35 20.74 6.63
C ARG A 354 3.93 20.17 7.92
N ASN A 355 3.63 20.76 9.09
CA ASN A 355 4.16 20.27 10.37
C ASN A 355 3.34 19.10 10.96
N GLY A 356 2.07 18.96 10.60
CA GLY A 356 1.20 17.86 11.05
C GLY A 356 1.21 16.62 10.15
N ALA A 357 1.70 16.74 8.90
CA ALA A 357 1.74 15.65 7.94
C ALA A 357 2.72 14.52 8.33
N SER A 358 2.33 13.29 7.99
CA SER A 358 3.05 12.06 8.32
C SER A 358 2.86 10.99 7.23
N SER A 359 3.46 9.81 7.41
CA SER A 359 3.25 8.65 6.53
C SER A 359 1.92 7.96 6.85
N ALA A 360 1.14 7.58 5.83
CA ALA A 360 0.01 6.67 5.99
C ALA A 360 0.42 5.20 6.18
N PHE A 361 1.72 4.90 6.12
CA PHE A 361 2.31 3.57 6.11
C PHE A 361 1.91 2.74 4.86
N HIS A 362 1.75 3.40 3.71
CA HIS A 362 1.42 2.81 2.41
C HIS A 362 2.53 2.97 1.34
N PRO A 363 3.84 2.86 1.66
CA PRO A 363 4.90 3.09 0.68
C PRO A 363 4.90 2.05 -0.44
N VAL A 364 5.14 2.50 -1.67
CA VAL A 364 5.23 1.69 -2.91
C VAL A 364 6.37 2.21 -3.82
N GLY A 365 6.53 1.60 -5.01
CA GLY A 365 7.27 2.17 -6.14
C GLY A 365 8.78 1.97 -6.15
N THR A 366 9.39 1.63 -5.01
CA THR A 366 10.86 1.50 -4.86
C THR A 366 11.50 0.34 -5.62
N ALA A 367 10.71 -0.51 -6.27
CA ALA A 367 11.13 -1.50 -7.24
C ALA A 367 10.12 -1.58 -8.41
N SER A 368 9.63 -0.42 -8.86
CA SER A 368 8.54 -0.25 -9.83
C SER A 368 8.56 -1.22 -11.01
N MET A 369 7.39 -1.79 -11.30
CA MET A 369 7.11 -2.56 -12.50
C MET A 369 7.00 -1.67 -13.74
N SER A 370 7.53 -2.15 -14.86
CA SER A 370 7.44 -1.48 -16.17
C SER A 370 7.39 -2.52 -17.31
N PRO A 371 7.14 -2.10 -18.57
CA PRO A 371 7.21 -2.99 -19.73
C PRO A 371 8.58 -3.67 -19.83
N ALA A 372 8.62 -4.90 -20.35
CA ALA A 372 9.85 -5.71 -20.31
C ALA A 372 11.05 -5.02 -21.01
N ASP A 373 10.80 -4.35 -22.13
CA ASP A 373 11.74 -3.59 -22.95
C ASP A 373 12.00 -2.15 -22.47
N ALA A 374 11.26 -1.65 -21.49
CA ALA A 374 11.46 -0.31 -20.95
C ALA A 374 12.82 -0.16 -20.25
N ASN A 375 13.47 0.97 -20.53
CA ASN A 375 14.76 1.39 -19.97
C ASN A 375 14.68 1.96 -18.55
N TRP A 376 13.48 1.98 -17.97
CA TRP A 376 13.17 2.42 -16.60
C TRP A 376 12.42 1.30 -15.85
N GLY A 377 12.32 1.44 -14.54
CA GLY A 377 11.74 0.45 -13.65
C GLY A 377 12.72 -0.66 -13.26
N VAL A 378 12.31 -1.50 -12.32
CA VAL A 378 13.14 -2.53 -11.69
C VAL A 378 12.66 -3.94 -12.04
N VAL A 379 11.35 -4.16 -12.19
CA VAL A 379 10.80 -5.46 -12.62
C VAL A 379 10.03 -5.40 -13.92
N ASN A 380 10.00 -6.53 -14.62
CA ASN A 380 9.13 -6.80 -15.76
C ASN A 380 7.67 -7.05 -15.32
N PRO A 381 6.70 -7.14 -16.24
CA PRO A 381 5.29 -7.36 -15.88
C PRO A 381 5.00 -8.73 -15.23
N ASP A 382 5.89 -9.72 -15.43
CA ASP A 382 5.87 -11.03 -14.74
C ASP A 382 6.59 -11.01 -13.37
N LEU A 383 6.93 -9.81 -12.91
CA LEU A 383 7.63 -9.45 -11.67
C LEU A 383 9.10 -9.89 -11.56
N LYS A 384 9.69 -10.44 -12.64
CA LYS A 384 11.12 -10.79 -12.65
C LYS A 384 11.99 -9.53 -12.68
N LEU A 385 13.07 -9.54 -11.90
CA LEU A 385 14.04 -8.44 -11.80
C LEU A 385 14.76 -8.24 -13.15
N LYS A 386 14.77 -7.01 -13.66
CA LYS A 386 15.34 -6.68 -14.97
C LYS A 386 16.83 -7.00 -15.05
N GLY A 387 17.26 -7.58 -16.17
CA GLY A 387 18.67 -7.84 -16.48
C GLY A 387 19.36 -8.89 -15.59
N VAL A 388 18.61 -9.73 -14.86
CA VAL A 388 19.13 -10.86 -14.08
C VAL A 388 18.35 -12.14 -14.36
N LYS A 389 18.84 -13.27 -13.82
CA LYS A 389 18.09 -14.53 -13.74
C LYS A 389 17.94 -15.02 -12.31
N GLY A 390 16.82 -15.69 -12.04
CA GLY A 390 16.53 -16.32 -10.76
C GLY A 390 16.08 -15.36 -9.66
N VAL A 391 15.58 -14.16 -9.98
CA VAL A 391 15.07 -13.21 -8.97
C VAL A 391 13.71 -12.62 -9.40
N ARG A 392 12.74 -12.67 -8.49
CA ARG A 392 11.42 -12.02 -8.61
C ARG A 392 11.14 -11.15 -7.40
N ILE A 393 10.34 -10.10 -7.55
CA ILE A 393 9.92 -9.23 -6.44
C ILE A 393 8.41 -9.30 -6.29
N VAL A 394 7.93 -9.64 -5.09
CA VAL A 394 6.51 -9.89 -4.81
C VAL A 394 6.14 -9.19 -3.50
N ASP A 395 6.11 -7.85 -3.55
CA ASP A 395 5.60 -6.97 -2.50
C ASP A 395 5.22 -5.59 -3.06
N ALA A 396 4.80 -4.66 -2.19
CA ALA A 396 4.35 -3.30 -2.51
C ALA A 396 5.36 -2.45 -3.35
N SER A 397 6.65 -2.78 -3.30
CA SER A 397 7.69 -2.05 -4.03
C SER A 397 7.49 -2.04 -5.55
N ILE A 398 6.79 -3.03 -6.11
CA ILE A 398 6.56 -3.15 -7.56
C ILE A 398 5.45 -2.24 -8.10
N LEU A 399 4.56 -1.71 -7.25
CA LEU A 399 3.45 -0.87 -7.70
C LEU A 399 3.99 0.50 -8.17
N PRO A 400 3.89 0.86 -9.47
CA PRO A 400 4.54 2.06 -10.01
C PRO A 400 3.84 3.37 -9.60
N PHE A 401 2.60 3.27 -9.12
CA PHE A 401 1.82 4.33 -8.50
C PHE A 401 1.16 3.74 -7.25
N VAL A 402 0.98 4.55 -6.21
CA VAL A 402 0.14 4.13 -5.08
C VAL A 402 -1.30 3.99 -5.59
N PRO A 403 -1.97 2.85 -5.32
CA PRO A 403 -3.39 2.69 -5.64
C PRO A 403 -4.20 3.52 -4.66
N ALA A 404 -5.43 3.88 -5.01
CA ALA A 404 -6.33 4.59 -4.09
C ALA A 404 -6.84 3.68 -2.95
N ALA A 405 -5.96 3.14 -2.12
CA ALA A 405 -6.27 2.07 -1.18
C ALA A 405 -5.32 2.01 0.02
N HIS A 406 -5.77 1.34 1.07
CA HIS A 406 -4.91 0.88 2.15
C HIS A 406 -4.24 -0.40 1.64
N THR A 407 -2.93 -0.32 1.37
CA THR A 407 -2.23 -1.19 0.40
C THR A 407 -2.19 -2.68 0.71
N GLN A 408 -2.74 -3.16 1.84
CA GLN A 408 -2.80 -4.59 2.17
C GLN A 408 -3.52 -5.43 1.09
N VAL A 409 -4.63 -4.95 0.50
CA VAL A 409 -5.37 -5.73 -0.50
C VAL A 409 -4.67 -5.72 -1.87
N PRO A 410 -4.25 -4.57 -2.43
CA PRO A 410 -3.38 -4.54 -3.61
C PRO A 410 -2.18 -5.51 -3.51
N VAL A 411 -1.49 -5.54 -2.38
CA VAL A 411 -0.35 -6.46 -2.14
C VAL A 411 -0.77 -7.92 -2.13
N TYR A 412 -1.96 -8.26 -1.59
CA TYR A 412 -2.49 -9.62 -1.72
C TYR A 412 -2.81 -10.00 -3.17
N LEU A 413 -3.31 -9.06 -4.00
CA LEU A 413 -3.58 -9.35 -5.42
C LEU A 413 -2.30 -9.59 -6.21
N ILE A 414 -1.24 -8.81 -5.94
CA ILE A 414 0.11 -9.05 -6.45
C ILE A 414 0.58 -10.45 -6.04
N ALA A 415 0.50 -10.80 -4.76
CA ALA A 415 0.96 -12.09 -4.24
C ALA A 415 0.18 -13.29 -4.82
N GLU A 416 -1.13 -13.17 -4.97
CA GLU A 416 -1.99 -14.22 -5.52
C GLU A 416 -1.79 -14.42 -7.02
N ARG A 417 -1.56 -13.35 -7.79
CA ARG A 417 -1.19 -13.44 -9.20
C ARG A 417 0.24 -13.96 -9.37
N ALA A 418 1.18 -13.45 -8.59
CA ALA A 418 2.58 -13.90 -8.60
C ALA A 418 2.69 -15.40 -8.29
N ALA A 419 1.90 -15.92 -7.35
CA ALA A 419 1.85 -17.35 -7.04
C ALA A 419 1.42 -18.22 -8.23
N ASP A 420 0.69 -17.68 -9.21
CA ASP A 420 0.30 -18.40 -10.43
C ASP A 420 1.26 -18.11 -11.60
N LEU A 421 1.88 -16.92 -11.67
CA LEU A 421 3.02 -16.63 -12.57
C LEU A 421 4.22 -17.56 -12.27
N ILE A 422 4.57 -17.74 -10.99
CA ILE A 422 5.66 -18.64 -10.56
C ILE A 422 5.38 -20.10 -10.96
N LYS A 423 4.11 -20.55 -10.90
CA LYS A 423 3.73 -21.91 -11.34
C LYS A 423 3.78 -22.09 -12.86
N ALA A 424 3.72 -21.02 -13.64
CA ALA A 424 3.86 -21.08 -15.09
C ALA A 424 5.34 -21.22 -15.54
N ASP A 425 6.30 -20.94 -14.65
CA ASP A 425 7.74 -21.03 -14.89
C ASP A 425 8.38 -22.37 -14.41
N ILE A 426 7.61 -23.31 -13.82
CA ILE A 426 8.11 -24.51 -13.11
C ILE A 426 7.56 -25.83 -13.68
#